data_AF-A0A659S278-F1
#
_entry.id   AF-A0A659S278-F1
#
_cell.length_a   1.000
_cell.length_b   1.000
_cell.length_c   1.000
_cell.angle_alpha   90.00
_cell.angle_beta   90.00
_cell.angle_gamma   90.00
#
_symmetry.space_group_name_H-M   'P 1'
#
loop_
_entity.id
_entity.type
_entity.pdbx_description
1 polymer ?
#
loop_
_entity_poly.entity_id
_entity_poly.type
_entity_poly.pdbx_seq_one_letter_code
_entity_poly.pdbx_strand_id
1 'polypeptide(L)'
;MNKIIKRLEIIKSAIELEDEEIIRQQLIYLKNEPQDAVISAIAQAIEARRFSDAMQEIAAWLQAQRALSTWQDPSIAASKLELKALEAQLRDLIDKRNARVQILVDFNDLYHLRLGPLMSRILELRKQLAVSMQRKQEAEIKRREKDYQSCLQFISQAVAPLATLSRLGSGV
;
A
#
# COMPACT_ATOMS: atom_id res chain seq x y z
N MET A 1 -18.23 31.26 -26.56
CA MET A 1 -19.29 30.96 -27.55
C MET A 1 -19.72 29.50 -27.55
N ASN A 2 -18.85 28.50 -27.81
CA ASN A 2 -19.27 27.07 -27.85
C ASN A 2 -19.92 26.50 -26.58
N LYS A 3 -19.62 27.03 -25.38
CA LYS A 3 -20.25 26.57 -24.14
C LYS A 3 -21.74 26.92 -24.07
N ILE A 4 -22.12 28.12 -24.50
CA ILE A 4 -23.51 28.59 -24.48
C ILE A 4 -24.34 27.78 -25.48
N ILE A 5 -23.81 27.57 -26.69
CA ILE A 5 -24.42 26.71 -27.72
C ILE A 5 -24.74 25.33 -27.13
N LYS A 6 -23.75 24.66 -26.51
CA LYS A 6 -23.96 23.34 -25.90
C LYS A 6 -24.96 23.37 -24.73
N ARG A 7 -24.94 24.41 -23.88
CA ARG A 7 -25.90 24.55 -22.77
C ARG A 7 -27.33 24.69 -23.27
N LEU A 8 -27.54 25.50 -24.30
CA LEU A 8 -28.84 25.67 -24.92
C LEU A 8 -29.30 24.41 -25.66
N GLU A 9 -28.39 23.66 -26.30
CA GLU A 9 -28.70 22.33 -26.86
C GLU A 9 -29.10 21.32 -25.77
N ILE A 10 -28.40 21.28 -24.64
CA ILE A 10 -28.76 20.42 -23.50
C ILE A 10 -30.13 20.79 -22.94
N ILE A 11 -30.41 22.08 -22.75
CA ILE A 11 -31.71 22.55 -22.26
C ILE A 11 -32.81 22.21 -23.25
N LYS A 12 -32.58 22.40 -24.55
CA LYS A 12 -33.54 22.02 -25.59
C LYS A 12 -33.90 20.54 -25.49
N SER A 13 -32.90 19.66 -25.44
CA SER A 13 -33.12 18.22 -25.27
C SER A 13 -33.75 17.87 -23.93
N ALA A 14 -33.41 18.57 -22.84
CA ALA A 14 -34.04 18.34 -21.54
C ALA A 14 -35.51 18.76 -21.51
N ILE A 15 -35.89 19.82 -22.23
CA ILE A 15 -37.31 20.20 -22.42
C ILE A 15 -38.04 19.13 -23.24
N GLU A 16 -37.44 18.63 -24.32
CA GLU A 16 -38.01 17.55 -25.14
C GLU A 16 -38.18 16.24 -24.35
N LEU A 17 -37.29 15.98 -23.39
CA LEU A 17 -37.33 14.81 -22.50
C LEU A 17 -38.12 15.04 -21.20
N GLU A 18 -38.70 16.23 -21.02
CA GLU A 18 -39.41 16.65 -19.80
C GLU A 18 -38.57 16.52 -18.50
N ASP A 19 -37.24 16.60 -18.61
CA ASP A 19 -36.31 16.50 -17.48
C ASP A 19 -36.08 17.87 -16.81
N GLU A 20 -36.97 18.23 -15.88
CA GLU A 20 -36.87 19.49 -15.14
C GLU A 20 -35.58 19.62 -14.31
N GLU A 21 -34.94 18.51 -13.91
CA GLU A 21 -33.74 18.57 -13.09
C GLU A 21 -32.55 19.08 -13.90
N ILE A 22 -32.35 18.52 -15.10
CA ILE A 22 -31.32 18.98 -16.03
C ILE A 22 -31.57 20.45 -16.42
N ILE A 23 -32.83 20.84 -16.67
CA ILE A 23 -33.19 22.24 -16.98
C ILE A 23 -32.74 23.18 -15.85
N ARG A 24 -33.08 22.84 -14.59
CA ARG A 24 -32.70 23.65 -13.42
C ARG A 24 -31.18 23.76 -13.27
N GLN A 25 -30.46 22.66 -13.42
CA GLN A 25 -29.00 22.65 -13.32
C GLN A 25 -28.36 23.54 -14.39
N GLN A 26 -28.82 23.45 -15.64
CA GLN A 26 -28.26 24.24 -16.74
C GLN A 26 -28.64 25.73 -16.68
N LEU A 27 -29.83 26.06 -16.19
CA LEU A 27 -30.31 27.44 -16.03
C LEU A 27 -29.40 28.26 -15.12
N ILE A 28 -28.88 27.68 -14.03
CA ILE A 28 -27.94 28.35 -13.11
C ILE A 28 -26.71 28.84 -13.86
N TYR A 29 -26.15 28.01 -14.74
CA TYR A 29 -24.98 28.38 -15.51
C TYR A 29 -25.28 29.41 -16.60
N LEU A 30 -26.50 29.41 -17.13
CA LEU A 30 -26.94 30.35 -18.15
C LEU A 30 -27.10 31.77 -17.62
N LYS A 31 -27.55 31.90 -16.36
CA LYS A 31 -27.62 33.19 -15.65
C LYS A 31 -26.26 33.80 -15.32
N ASN A 32 -25.22 32.99 -15.24
CA ASN A 32 -23.88 33.41 -14.83
C ASN A 32 -22.95 33.77 -16.03
N GLU A 33 -23.42 33.61 -17.26
CA GLU A 33 -22.69 33.95 -18.50
C GLU A 33 -23.09 35.37 -19.00
N PRO A 34 -22.28 36.04 -19.86
CA PRO A 34 -22.42 37.48 -20.13
C PRO A 34 -23.74 37.85 -20.82
N GLN A 35 -24.21 39.07 -20.54
CA GLN A 35 -25.50 39.68 -20.88
C GLN A 35 -25.77 39.86 -22.39
N ASP A 36 -25.88 38.77 -23.13
CA ASP A 36 -26.62 38.79 -24.39
C ASP A 36 -28.12 38.87 -24.04
N ALA A 37 -28.78 39.94 -24.50
CA ALA A 37 -30.19 40.19 -24.23
C ALA A 37 -31.07 39.00 -24.66
N VAL A 38 -30.69 38.29 -25.73
CA VAL A 38 -31.43 37.11 -26.22
C VAL A 38 -31.26 35.94 -25.26
N ILE A 39 -30.07 35.73 -24.72
CA ILE A 39 -29.79 34.66 -23.74
C ILE A 39 -30.52 34.91 -22.43
N SER A 40 -30.59 36.18 -21.99
CA SER A 40 -31.35 36.56 -20.80
C SER A 40 -32.86 36.36 -20.98
N ALA A 41 -33.40 36.63 -22.18
CA ALA A 41 -34.80 36.39 -22.49
C ALA A 41 -35.14 34.89 -22.43
N ILE A 42 -34.27 34.05 -23.00
CA ILE A 42 -34.39 32.58 -22.94
C ILE A 42 -34.40 32.10 -21.48
N ALA A 43 -33.47 32.58 -20.65
CA ALA A 43 -33.40 32.21 -19.24
C ALA A 43 -34.70 32.58 -18.48
N GLN A 44 -35.25 33.77 -18.74
CA GLN A 44 -36.52 34.20 -18.16
C GLN A 44 -37.72 33.38 -18.64
N ALA A 45 -37.76 32.98 -19.91
CA ALA A 45 -38.82 32.11 -20.44
C ALA A 45 -38.80 30.74 -19.75
N ILE A 46 -37.61 30.18 -19.52
CA ILE A 46 -37.42 28.92 -18.77
C ILE A 46 -37.88 29.07 -17.31
N GLU A 47 -37.53 30.16 -16.64
CA GLU A 47 -37.97 30.42 -15.25
C GLU A 47 -39.48 30.57 -15.13
N ALA A 48 -40.10 31.24 -16.09
CA ALA A 48 -41.54 31.44 -16.15
C ALA A 48 -42.30 30.16 -16.57
N ARG A 49 -41.61 29.01 -16.73
CA ARG A 49 -42.15 27.74 -17.24
C ARG A 49 -42.81 27.88 -18.63
N ARG A 50 -42.42 28.90 -19.40
CA ARG A 50 -42.87 29.12 -20.78
C ARG A 50 -41.96 28.33 -21.74
N PHE A 51 -42.02 27.01 -21.64
CA PHE A 51 -41.11 26.12 -22.36
C PHE A 51 -41.29 26.16 -23.88
N SER A 52 -42.50 26.45 -24.37
CA SER A 52 -42.74 26.63 -25.81
C SER A 52 -42.01 27.84 -26.37
N ASP A 53 -42.11 28.99 -25.68
CA ASP A 53 -41.40 30.23 -26.04
C ASP A 53 -39.88 30.01 -25.95
N ALA A 54 -39.41 29.40 -24.86
CA ALA A 54 -37.99 29.09 -24.68
C ALA A 54 -37.46 28.20 -25.81
N MET A 55 -38.21 27.19 -26.25
CA MET A 55 -37.84 26.30 -27.36
C MET A 55 -37.69 27.05 -28.68
N GLN A 56 -38.60 27.99 -28.97
CA GLN A 56 -38.55 28.80 -30.19
C GLN A 56 -37.34 29.74 -30.18
N GLU A 57 -37.11 30.45 -29.06
CA GLU A 57 -35.99 31.38 -28.92
C GLU A 57 -34.63 30.65 -28.95
N ILE A 58 -34.53 29.48 -28.30
CA ILE A 58 -33.34 28.62 -28.34
C ILE A 58 -33.06 28.17 -29.79
N ALA A 59 -34.07 27.71 -30.51
CA ALA A 59 -33.91 27.24 -31.88
C ALA A 59 -33.46 28.37 -32.82
N ALA A 60 -34.05 29.55 -32.70
CA ALA A 60 -33.68 30.73 -33.48
C ALA A 60 -32.24 31.17 -33.21
N TRP A 61 -31.83 31.23 -31.94
CA TRP A 61 -30.47 31.62 -31.56
C TRP A 61 -29.43 30.59 -32.00
N LEU A 62 -29.70 29.29 -31.83
CA LEU A 62 -28.80 28.21 -32.28
C LEU A 62 -28.61 28.21 -33.80
N GLN A 63 -29.67 28.47 -34.58
CA GLN A 63 -29.57 28.60 -36.04
C GLN A 63 -28.70 29.79 -36.45
N ALA A 64 -28.88 30.96 -35.81
CA ALA A 64 -28.05 32.13 -36.05
C ALA A 64 -26.56 31.89 -35.73
N GLN A 65 -26.26 31.12 -34.68
CA GLN A 65 -24.88 30.81 -34.29
C GLN A 65 -24.22 29.72 -35.16
N ARG A 66 -24.99 28.75 -35.66
CA ARG A 66 -24.49 27.69 -36.56
C ARG A 66 -23.99 28.26 -37.89
N ALA A 67 -24.54 29.39 -38.34
CA ALA A 67 -24.05 30.12 -39.51
C ALA A 67 -22.64 30.75 -39.31
N LEU A 68 -22.15 30.82 -38.07
CA LEU A 68 -20.90 31.50 -37.67
C LEU A 68 -19.85 30.58 -37.01
N SER A 69 -20.14 29.29 -36.81
CA SER A 69 -19.34 28.43 -35.92
C SER A 69 -18.34 27.52 -36.65
N THR A 70 -17.07 27.62 -36.26
CA THR A 70 -16.02 26.60 -36.51
C THR A 70 -16.29 25.35 -35.68
N TRP A 71 -16.42 24.20 -36.36
CA TRP A 71 -16.62 22.89 -35.72
C TRP A 71 -15.47 22.56 -34.76
N GLN A 72 -15.79 22.28 -33.50
CA GLN A 72 -14.84 21.74 -32.52
C GLN A 72 -15.21 20.29 -32.22
N ASP A 73 -14.24 19.38 -32.43
CA ASP A 73 -14.42 17.94 -32.28
C ASP A 73 -14.93 17.56 -30.86
N PRO A 74 -16.15 16.99 -30.75
CA PRO A 74 -16.70 16.48 -29.50
C PRO A 74 -15.81 15.43 -28.81
N SER A 75 -15.01 14.66 -29.58
CA SER A 75 -14.11 13.62 -29.07
C SER A 75 -13.07 14.17 -28.10
N ILE A 76 -12.55 15.38 -28.36
CA ILE A 76 -11.54 16.04 -27.50
C ILE A 76 -12.09 16.31 -26.09
N ALA A 77 -13.37 16.67 -25.97
CA ALA A 77 -13.98 16.93 -24.68
C ALA A 77 -14.20 15.63 -23.89
N ALA A 78 -14.60 14.56 -24.58
CA ALA A 78 -14.74 13.22 -23.99
C ALA A 78 -13.39 12.68 -23.50
N SER A 79 -12.34 12.70 -24.33
CA SER A 79 -11.00 12.25 -23.94
C SER A 79 -10.43 13.03 -22.76
N LYS A 80 -10.72 14.34 -22.64
CA LYS A 80 -10.31 15.14 -21.48
C LYS A 80 -10.99 14.68 -20.19
N LEU A 81 -12.25 14.25 -20.26
CA LEU A 81 -12.99 13.76 -19.10
C LEU A 81 -12.50 12.36 -18.70
N GLU A 82 -12.25 11.49 -19.67
CA GLU A 82 -11.62 10.18 -19.45
C GLU A 82 -10.25 10.32 -18.80
N LEU A 83 -9.41 11.24 -19.29
CA LEU A 83 -8.09 11.51 -18.73
C LEU A 83 -8.21 11.94 -17.24
N LYS A 84 -9.13 12.83 -16.90
CA LYS A 84 -9.37 13.23 -15.50
C LYS A 84 -9.82 12.06 -14.62
N ALA A 85 -10.66 11.17 -15.15
CA ALA A 85 -11.10 9.99 -14.42
C ALA A 85 -9.93 9.04 -14.15
N LEU A 86 -9.07 8.81 -15.15
CA LEU A 86 -7.87 7.99 -15.02
C LEU A 86 -6.85 8.60 -14.05
N GLU A 87 -6.65 9.92 -14.08
CA GLU A 87 -5.79 10.62 -13.12
C GLU A 87 -6.28 10.46 -11.67
N ALA A 88 -7.60 10.52 -11.45
CA ALA A 88 -8.18 10.29 -10.14
C ALA A 88 -7.97 8.84 -9.65
N GLN A 89 -8.18 7.87 -10.53
CA GLN A 89 -7.92 6.45 -10.23
C GLN A 89 -6.44 6.19 -9.91
N LEU A 90 -5.53 6.80 -10.67
CA LEU A 90 -4.10 6.67 -10.43
C LEU A 90 -3.72 7.24 -9.06
N ARG A 91 -4.27 8.39 -8.68
CA ARG A 91 -4.01 9.01 -7.37
C ARG A 91 -4.49 8.10 -6.23
N ASP A 92 -5.69 7.54 -6.31
CA ASP A 92 -6.20 6.59 -5.32
C ASP A 92 -5.32 5.32 -5.20
N LEU A 93 -4.82 4.80 -6.32
CA LEU A 93 -3.89 3.67 -6.32
C LEU A 93 -2.55 4.00 -5.65
N ILE A 94 -2.02 5.21 -5.88
CA ILE A 94 -0.79 5.69 -5.22
C ILE A 94 -1.01 5.79 -3.71
N ASP A 95 -2.13 6.35 -3.26
CA ASP A 95 -2.43 6.50 -1.84
C ASP A 95 -2.55 5.13 -1.15
N LYS A 96 -3.25 4.18 -1.79
CA LYS A 96 -3.34 2.78 -1.31
C LYS A 96 -1.98 2.09 -1.24
N ARG A 97 -1.11 2.32 -2.23
CA ARG A 97 0.26 1.78 -2.23
C ARG A 97 1.05 2.35 -1.06
N ASN A 98 1.01 3.65 -0.85
CA ASN A 98 1.75 4.32 0.21
C ASN A 98 1.30 3.85 1.60
N ALA A 99 -0.01 3.70 1.81
CA ALA A 99 -0.54 3.15 3.07
C ALA A 99 -0.03 1.73 3.34
N ARG A 100 0.01 0.86 2.31
CA ARG A 100 0.56 -0.50 2.45
C ARG A 100 2.06 -0.51 2.75
N VAL A 101 2.83 0.38 2.13
CA VAL A 101 4.26 0.53 2.41
C VAL A 101 4.46 0.96 3.87
N GLN A 102 3.67 1.90 4.38
CA GLN A 102 3.76 2.33 5.76
C GLN A 102 3.50 1.17 6.74
N ILE A 103 2.48 0.35 6.47
CA ILE A 103 2.18 -0.84 7.29
C ILE A 103 3.38 -1.80 7.33
N LEU A 104 4.07 -2.00 6.20
CA LEU A 104 5.25 -2.87 6.15
C LEU A 104 6.42 -2.29 6.95
N VAL A 105 6.64 -0.98 6.88
CA VAL A 105 7.67 -0.29 7.68
C VAL A 105 7.36 -0.42 9.16
N ASP A 106 6.14 -0.09 9.57
CA ASP A 106 5.70 -0.16 10.97
C ASP A 106 5.81 -1.59 11.53
N PHE A 107 5.41 -2.58 10.72
CA PHE A 107 5.56 -3.99 11.07
C PHE A 107 7.03 -4.36 11.30
N ASN A 108 7.91 -3.96 10.38
CA ASN A 108 9.34 -4.27 10.48
C ASN A 108 9.98 -3.61 11.69
N ASP A 109 9.62 -2.37 11.99
CA ASP A 109 10.09 -1.64 13.17
C ASP A 109 9.63 -2.32 14.46
N LEU A 110 8.35 -2.72 14.55
CA LEU A 110 7.81 -3.46 15.69
C LEU A 110 8.48 -4.83 15.85
N TYR A 111 8.72 -5.52 14.74
CA TYR A 111 9.45 -6.80 14.74
C TYR A 111 10.85 -6.63 15.31
N HIS A 112 11.63 -5.66 14.81
CA HIS A 112 12.98 -5.41 15.31
C HIS A 112 12.98 -4.98 16.78
N LEU A 113 12.06 -4.10 17.17
CA LEU A 113 11.96 -3.60 18.54
C LEU A 113 11.62 -4.72 19.55
N ARG A 114 10.67 -5.59 19.22
CA ARG A 114 10.18 -6.61 20.16
C ARG A 114 10.94 -7.93 20.08
N LEU A 115 11.16 -8.45 18.87
CA LEU A 115 11.75 -9.77 18.66
C LEU A 115 13.27 -9.71 18.56
N GLY A 116 13.85 -8.59 18.12
CA GLY A 116 15.31 -8.41 18.03
C GLY A 116 16.04 -8.77 19.33
N PRO A 117 15.70 -8.13 20.47
CA PRO A 117 16.34 -8.42 21.76
C PRO A 117 16.17 -9.87 22.21
N LEU A 118 14.99 -10.46 21.96
CA LEU A 118 14.71 -11.86 22.30
C LEU A 118 15.58 -12.83 21.48
N MET A 119 15.71 -12.60 20.17
CA MET A 119 16.58 -13.39 19.31
C MET A 119 18.04 -13.28 19.75
N SER A 120 18.53 -12.07 20.02
CA SER A 120 19.88 -11.85 20.55
C SER A 120 20.09 -12.60 21.86
N ARG A 121 19.12 -12.56 22.78
CA ARG A 121 19.20 -13.27 24.06
C ARG A 121 19.23 -14.79 23.87
N ILE A 122 18.42 -15.34 22.97
CA ILE A 122 18.41 -16.78 22.66
C ILE A 122 19.78 -17.21 22.13
N LEU A 123 20.36 -16.44 21.19
CA LEU A 123 21.68 -16.73 20.63
C LEU A 123 22.78 -16.67 21.70
N GLU A 124 22.72 -15.67 22.58
CA GLU A 124 23.64 -15.54 23.71
C GLU A 124 23.56 -16.75 24.65
N LEU A 125 22.35 -17.17 25.03
CA LEU A 125 22.12 -18.32 25.89
C LEU A 125 22.61 -19.62 25.24
N ARG A 126 22.36 -19.81 23.93
CA ARG A 126 22.87 -20.96 23.18
C ARG A 126 24.40 -21.01 23.19
N LYS A 127 25.06 -19.87 23.03
CA LYS A 127 26.52 -19.76 23.12
C LYS A 127 27.02 -20.13 24.52
N GLN A 128 26.39 -19.59 25.57
CA GLN A 128 26.75 -19.90 26.96
C GLN A 128 26.60 -21.39 27.28
N LEU A 129 25.51 -22.01 26.82
CA LEU A 129 25.26 -23.43 27.00
C LEU A 129 26.34 -24.28 26.31
N ALA A 130 26.68 -23.97 25.06
CA ALA A 130 27.73 -24.68 24.32
C ALA A 130 29.08 -24.63 25.05
N VAL A 131 29.48 -23.44 25.51
CA VAL A 131 30.73 -23.26 26.28
C VAL A 131 30.69 -24.05 27.60
N SER A 132 29.56 -24.02 28.31
CA SER A 132 29.43 -24.79 29.56
C SER A 132 29.51 -26.29 29.33
N MET A 133 28.89 -26.80 28.26
CA MET A 133 28.91 -28.23 27.92
C MET A 133 30.33 -28.68 27.57
N GLN A 134 31.04 -27.90 26.75
CA GLN A 134 32.43 -28.19 26.41
C GLN A 134 33.33 -28.24 27.66
N ARG A 135 33.22 -27.25 28.55
CA ARG A 135 34.01 -27.22 29.79
C ARG A 135 33.76 -28.43 30.69
N LYS A 136 32.50 -28.87 30.82
CA LYS A 136 32.15 -30.07 31.59
C LYS A 136 32.80 -31.31 30.98
N GLN A 137 32.73 -31.45 29.66
CA GLN A 137 33.33 -32.58 28.95
C GLN A 137 34.85 -32.63 29.10
N GLU A 138 35.53 -31.49 28.95
CA GLU A 138 36.99 -31.39 29.18
C GLU A 138 37.38 -31.72 30.63
N ALA A 139 36.60 -31.27 31.60
CA ALA A 139 36.83 -31.58 33.01
C ALA A 139 36.64 -33.08 33.31
N GLU A 140 35.63 -33.72 32.72
CA GLU A 140 35.42 -35.16 32.84
C GLU A 140 36.56 -35.97 32.22
N ILE A 141 37.03 -35.58 31.03
CA ILE A 141 38.18 -36.23 30.37
C ILE A 141 39.42 -36.14 31.27
N LYS A 142 39.75 -34.94 31.78
CA LYS A 142 40.89 -34.75 32.69
C LYS A 142 40.79 -35.55 33.98
N ARG A 143 39.58 -35.66 34.56
CA ARG A 143 39.34 -36.49 35.74
C ARG A 143 39.61 -37.96 35.45
N ARG A 144 39.02 -38.50 34.38
CA ARG A 144 39.21 -39.90 33.96
C ARG A 144 40.68 -40.22 33.68
N GLU A 145 41.40 -39.30 33.05
CA GLU A 145 42.84 -39.46 32.80
C GLU A 145 43.65 -39.52 34.11
N LYS A 146 43.36 -38.63 35.05
CA LYS A 146 44.00 -38.64 36.38
C LYS A 146 43.69 -39.92 37.15
N ASP A 147 42.45 -40.39 37.11
CA ASP A 147 42.04 -41.63 37.77
C ASP A 147 42.77 -42.83 37.15
N TYR A 148 42.85 -42.89 35.82
CA TYR A 148 43.60 -43.92 35.10
C TYR A 148 45.09 -43.92 35.46
N GLN A 149 45.73 -42.75 35.47
CA GLN A 149 47.13 -42.62 35.89
C GLN A 149 47.35 -43.06 37.34
N SER A 150 46.43 -42.71 38.25
CA SER A 150 46.48 -43.13 39.65
C SER A 150 46.36 -44.66 39.79
N CYS A 151 45.47 -45.29 39.02
CA CYS A 151 45.35 -46.75 38.96
C CYS A 151 46.63 -47.41 38.43
N LEU A 152 47.24 -46.87 37.37
CA LEU A 152 48.52 -47.39 36.86
C LEU A 152 49.64 -47.30 37.89
N GLN A 153 49.72 -46.19 38.62
CA GLN A 153 50.68 -46.03 39.71
C GLN A 153 50.43 -47.05 40.83
N PHE A 154 49.18 -47.24 41.24
CA PHE A 154 48.82 -48.24 42.25
C PHE A 154 49.18 -49.66 41.81
N ILE A 155 48.82 -50.05 40.58
CA ILE A 155 49.15 -51.37 40.03
C ILE A 155 50.66 -51.57 39.98
N SER A 156 51.44 -50.60 39.50
CA SER A 156 52.91 -50.73 39.44
C SER A 156 53.53 -50.88 40.84
N GLN A 157 53.03 -50.15 41.84
CA GLN A 157 53.43 -50.28 43.24
C GLN A 157 53.03 -51.63 43.87
N ALA A 158 51.89 -52.21 43.49
CA ALA A 158 51.44 -53.52 43.98
C ALA A 158 52.13 -54.71 43.29
N VAL A 159 52.51 -54.56 42.01
CA VAL A 159 53.22 -55.60 41.25
C VAL A 159 54.68 -55.72 41.68
N ALA A 160 55.34 -54.62 42.08
CA ALA A 160 56.73 -54.64 42.57
C ALA A 160 56.99 -55.60 43.77
N PRO A 161 56.19 -55.60 44.85
CA PRO A 161 56.33 -56.55 45.94
C PRO A 161 55.94 -57.99 45.55
N LEU A 162 54.97 -58.18 44.66
CA LEU A 162 54.61 -59.52 44.16
C LEU A 162 55.73 -60.14 43.31
N ALA A 163 56.40 -59.33 42.49
CA ALA A 163 57.53 -59.76 41.67
C ALA A 163 58.81 -60.05 42.46
N THR A 164 58.95 -59.47 43.66
CA THR A 164 60.06 -59.78 44.58
C THR A 164 59.77 -61.05 45.38
N LEU A 165 58.53 -61.25 45.82
CA LEU A 165 58.09 -62.49 46.48
C LEU A 165 58.14 -63.70 45.54
N SER A 166 57.78 -63.56 44.27
CA SER A 166 57.88 -64.65 43.30
C SER A 166 59.31 -65.09 43.01
N ARG A 167 60.28 -64.16 43.01
CA ARG A 167 61.72 -64.47 42.89
C ARG A 167 62.30 -65.14 44.13
N LEU A 168 61.79 -64.79 45.32
CA LEU A 168 62.19 -65.44 46.57
C LEU A 168 61.58 -66.86 46.69
N GLY A 169 60.38 -67.09 46.16
CA GLY A 169 59.71 -68.39 46.18
C GLY A 169 60.15 -69.37 45.07
N SER A 170 60.91 -68.91 44.07
CA SER A 170 61.48 -69.76 43.00
C SER A 170 62.95 -70.13 43.23
N GLY A 171 63.48 -69.81 44.42
CA GLY A 171 64.83 -70.16 44.88
C GLY A 171 64.90 -71.30 45.92
N VAL A 172 63.86 -72.13 46.02
CA VAL A 172 63.82 -73.38 46.81
C VAL A 172 63.56 -74.53 45.85
#